data_AF-A0A2G1Y861-F1
#
_entry.id   AF-A0A2G1Y861-F1
#
_cell.length_a   1.000
_cell.length_b   1.000
_cell.length_c   1.000
_cell.angle_alpha   90.00
_cell.angle_beta   90.00
_cell.angle_gamma   90.00
#
_symmetry.space_group_name_H-M   'P 1'
#
loop_
_entity.id
_entity.type
_entity.pdbx_description
1 polymer ?
#
loop_
_entity_poly.entity_id
_entity_poly.type
_entity_poly.pdbx_seq_one_letter_code
_entity_poly.pdbx_strand_id
1 'polypeptide(L)'
;MPDLRPVLFVVGLMLAGLGATMFVPMAVDLGYGSDSWQAFGVSGFVTSLFGVVMALTSYSPKARLRARGAFLLTTLSWMSLAAFAALPLFMADVGLSLTDALFEAVSGITTTGSTVMTGLDDVNKGILLWRAILQWIGGVGIIVTAMAILPMLKIGGMQLFRMESSEMGEKILPKTGQLAAAIGGIYLVLTILCMIGYMMTGMGGFDAIAHAMTTIATGGYSTSDASLGGFMDNGADLVAITFMLAGALPFGVYLLAARGSFKP
;
A
#
# COMPACT_ATOMS: atom_id res chain seq x y z
N MET A 1 -8.64 -16.53 -27.21
CA MET A 1 -7.70 -16.21 -26.10
C MET A 1 -8.31 -15.09 -25.27
N PRO A 2 -8.12 -15.03 -23.94
CA PRO A 2 -8.57 -13.89 -23.15
C PRO A 2 -7.87 -12.61 -23.65
N ASP A 3 -8.63 -11.52 -23.81
CA ASP A 3 -8.03 -10.22 -24.12
C ASP A 3 -7.27 -9.73 -22.89
N LEU A 4 -5.94 -9.68 -22.99
CA LEU A 4 -5.03 -9.27 -21.91
C LEU A 4 -4.88 -7.75 -21.81
N ARG A 5 -5.30 -7.01 -22.83
CA ARG A 5 -5.13 -5.55 -22.90
C ARG A 5 -5.73 -4.83 -21.68
N PRO A 6 -6.95 -5.15 -21.21
CA PRO A 6 -7.50 -4.50 -20.01
C PRO A 6 -6.68 -4.75 -18.74
N VAL A 7 -6.05 -5.93 -18.65
CA VAL A 7 -5.22 -6.30 -17.50
C VAL A 7 -3.91 -5.52 -17.54
N LEU A 8 -3.20 -5.56 -18.68
CA LEU A 8 -1.94 -4.85 -18.88
C LEU A 8 -2.12 -3.33 -18.77
N PHE A 9 -3.27 -2.79 -19.20
CA PHE A 9 -3.60 -1.39 -19.00
C PHE A 9 -3.58 -0.99 -17.52
N VAL A 10 -4.28 -1.75 -16.67
CA VAL A 10 -4.35 -1.45 -15.24
C VAL A 10 -3.00 -1.69 -14.56
N VAL A 11 -2.29 -2.77 -14.88
CA VAL A 11 -0.93 -3.03 -14.36
C VAL A 11 0.01 -1.88 -14.74
N GLY A 12 -0.04 -1.41 -15.98
CA GLY A 12 0.75 -0.27 -16.44
C GLY A 12 0.47 1.01 -15.64
N LEU A 13 -0.81 1.30 -15.35
CA LEU A 13 -1.17 2.44 -14.48
C LEU A 13 -0.66 2.28 -13.04
N MET A 14 -0.73 1.06 -12.48
CA MET A 14 -0.22 0.79 -11.14
C MET A 14 1.30 0.95 -11.08
N LEU A 15 2.03 0.48 -12.09
CA LEU A 15 3.47 0.68 -12.21
C LEU A 15 3.81 2.17 -12.38
N ALA A 16 3.04 2.91 -13.19
CA ALA A 16 3.23 4.35 -13.32
C ALA A 16 3.06 5.07 -11.98
N GLY A 17 2.05 4.68 -11.19
CA GLY A 17 1.84 5.19 -9.84
C GLY A 17 2.98 4.83 -8.88
N LEU A 18 3.43 3.57 -8.87
CA LEU A 18 4.55 3.12 -8.05
C LEU A 18 5.86 3.84 -8.40
N GLY A 19 6.14 4.02 -9.70
CA GLY A 19 7.31 4.77 -10.14
C GLY A 19 7.26 6.23 -9.69
N ALA A 20 6.07 6.85 -9.72
CA ALA A 20 5.89 8.21 -9.22
C ALA A 20 6.12 8.33 -7.71
N THR A 21 5.74 7.32 -6.92
CA THR A 21 5.97 7.36 -5.46
C THR A 21 7.45 7.23 -5.09
N MET A 22 8.30 6.63 -5.94
CA MET A 22 9.75 6.57 -5.71
C MET A 22 10.42 7.96 -5.71
N PHE A 23 9.80 9.00 -6.28
CA PHE A 23 10.33 10.36 -6.19
C PHE A 23 10.20 10.97 -4.78
N VAL A 24 9.35 10.40 -3.91
CA VAL A 24 9.22 10.84 -2.51
C VAL A 24 10.48 10.51 -1.70
N PRO A 25 10.95 9.25 -1.61
CA PRO A 25 12.21 8.95 -0.94
C PRO A 25 13.43 9.58 -1.65
N MET A 26 13.40 9.78 -2.98
CA MET A 26 14.43 10.58 -3.67
C MET A 26 14.53 12.01 -3.09
N ALA A 27 13.40 12.69 -2.92
CA ALA A 27 13.37 14.03 -2.34
C ALA A 27 13.87 14.06 -0.89
N VAL A 28 13.56 13.01 -0.11
CA VAL A 28 14.06 12.86 1.26
C VAL A 28 15.57 12.65 1.27
N ASP A 29 16.11 11.73 0.46
CA ASP A 29 17.55 11.50 0.39
C ASP A 29 18.31 12.74 -0.09
N LEU A 30 17.77 13.51 -1.04
CA LEU A 30 18.33 14.81 -1.44
C LEU A 30 18.35 15.81 -0.28
N GLY A 31 17.29 15.86 0.54
CA GLY A 31 17.21 16.75 1.70
C GLY A 31 18.16 16.37 2.83
N TYR A 32 18.46 15.08 2.98
CA TYR A 32 19.40 14.55 3.97
C TYR A 32 20.83 14.36 3.46
N GLY A 33 21.08 14.64 2.17
CA GLY A 33 22.42 14.53 1.56
C GLY A 33 22.89 13.10 1.33
N SER A 34 21.97 12.13 1.20
CA SER A 34 22.30 10.73 0.92
C SER A 34 22.35 10.46 -0.58
N ASP A 35 23.40 9.80 -1.07
CA ASP A 35 23.56 9.43 -2.49
C ASP A 35 22.53 8.40 -3.00
N SER A 36 21.76 7.78 -2.10
CA SER A 36 20.68 6.84 -2.45
C SER A 36 19.57 7.47 -3.30
N TRP A 37 19.49 8.81 -3.36
CA TRP A 37 18.54 9.52 -4.21
C TRP A 37 18.64 9.10 -5.68
N GLN A 38 19.84 8.73 -6.17
CA GLN A 38 20.06 8.32 -7.55
C GLN A 38 19.34 7.00 -7.87
N ALA A 39 19.41 6.03 -6.95
CA ALA A 39 18.73 4.75 -7.09
C ALA A 39 17.22 4.95 -7.20
N PHE A 40 16.65 5.83 -6.36
CA PHE A 40 15.23 6.18 -6.43
C PHE A 40 14.86 6.96 -7.70
N GLY A 41 15.68 7.92 -8.13
CA GLY A 41 15.42 8.70 -9.33
C GLY A 41 15.42 7.86 -10.60
N VAL A 42 16.43 7.00 -10.77
CA VAL A 42 16.52 6.08 -11.92
C VAL A 42 15.40 5.04 -11.87
N SER A 43 15.18 4.41 -10.73
CA SER A 43 14.11 3.41 -10.57
C SER A 43 12.73 4.02 -10.80
N GLY A 44 12.47 5.20 -10.26
CA GLY A 44 11.21 5.93 -10.43
C GLY A 44 10.95 6.29 -11.88
N PHE A 45 11.97 6.78 -12.59
CA PHE A 45 11.87 7.09 -14.02
C PHE A 45 11.60 5.84 -14.86
N VAL A 46 12.40 4.78 -14.70
CA VAL A 46 12.27 3.52 -15.46
C VAL A 46 10.91 2.87 -15.20
N THR A 47 10.51 2.78 -13.94
CA THR A 47 9.22 2.19 -13.55
C THR A 47 8.05 2.99 -14.10
N SER A 48 8.09 4.32 -13.99
CA SER A 48 7.05 5.20 -14.51
C SER A 48 6.93 5.10 -16.03
N LEU A 49 8.06 5.17 -16.73
CA LEU A 49 8.10 5.07 -18.19
C LEU A 49 7.56 3.72 -18.67
N PHE A 50 8.01 2.62 -18.06
CA PHE A 50 7.55 1.28 -18.40
C PHE A 50 6.04 1.12 -18.16
N GLY A 51 5.54 1.62 -17.03
CA GLY A 51 4.12 1.62 -16.70
C GLY A 51 3.28 2.44 -17.69
N VAL A 52 3.70 3.66 -18.01
CA VAL A 52 3.02 4.54 -18.97
C VAL A 52 3.00 3.92 -20.37
N VAL A 53 4.13 3.40 -20.85
CA VAL A 53 4.21 2.74 -22.16
C VAL A 53 3.27 1.53 -22.19
N MET A 54 3.30 0.67 -21.17
CA MET A 54 2.42 -0.50 -21.08
C MET A 54 0.94 -0.10 -21.08
N ALA A 55 0.58 0.96 -20.37
CA ALA A 55 -0.79 1.46 -20.34
C ALA A 55 -1.21 1.99 -21.72
N LEU A 56 -0.39 2.83 -22.36
CA LEU A 56 -0.71 3.41 -23.67
C LEU A 56 -0.84 2.33 -24.76
N THR A 57 0.04 1.34 -24.79
CA THR A 57 -0.01 0.25 -25.79
C THR A 57 -1.14 -0.75 -25.54
N SER A 58 -1.68 -0.79 -24.32
CA SER A 58 -2.74 -1.72 -23.91
C SER A 58 -4.11 -1.06 -23.81
N TYR A 59 -4.24 0.23 -24.13
CA TYR A 59 -5.50 0.95 -24.06
C TYR A 59 -6.54 0.37 -25.03
N SER A 60 -7.78 0.18 -24.53
CA SER A 60 -8.90 -0.32 -25.32
C SER A 60 -10.20 0.37 -24.90
N PRO A 61 -10.84 1.18 -25.77
CA PRO A 61 -12.00 2.03 -25.44
C PRO A 61 -13.25 1.30 -24.93
N LYS A 62 -13.36 -0.02 -25.18
CA LYS A 62 -14.52 -0.85 -24.79
C LYS A 62 -14.10 -2.09 -23.99
N ALA A 63 -12.96 -2.00 -23.32
CA ALA A 63 -12.46 -3.07 -22.46
C ALA A 63 -13.49 -3.46 -21.38
N ARG A 64 -13.81 -4.76 -21.29
CA ARG A 64 -14.57 -5.33 -20.17
C ARG A 64 -13.72 -6.38 -19.48
N LEU A 65 -13.41 -6.15 -18.21
CA LEU A 65 -12.70 -7.12 -17.39
C LEU A 65 -13.65 -8.29 -17.06
N ARG A 66 -13.37 -9.47 -17.62
CA ARG A 66 -14.07 -10.71 -17.27
C ARG A 66 -13.46 -11.31 -15.99
N ALA A 67 -14.17 -12.22 -15.32
CA ALA A 67 -13.70 -12.86 -14.08
C ALA A 67 -12.27 -13.45 -14.20
N ARG A 68 -11.96 -14.18 -15.29
CA ARG A 68 -10.61 -14.68 -15.56
C ARG A 68 -9.54 -13.58 -15.65
N GLY A 69 -9.92 -12.42 -16.20
CA GLY A 69 -9.05 -11.24 -16.26
C GLY A 69 -8.82 -10.61 -14.89
N ALA A 70 -9.79 -10.67 -13.97
CA ALA A 70 -9.62 -10.18 -12.59
C ALA A 70 -8.60 -11.02 -11.79
N PHE A 71 -8.61 -12.35 -11.97
CA PHE A 71 -7.58 -13.22 -11.40
C PHE A 71 -6.19 -12.88 -11.94
N LEU A 72 -6.05 -12.79 -13.27
CA LEU A 72 -4.79 -12.41 -13.90
C LEU A 72 -4.33 -11.01 -13.47
N LEU A 73 -5.25 -10.07 -13.36
CA LEU A 73 -4.95 -8.72 -12.88
C LEU A 73 -4.37 -8.76 -11.48
N THR A 74 -5.02 -9.44 -10.54
CA THR A 74 -4.54 -9.55 -9.16
C THR A 74 -3.12 -10.10 -9.12
N THR A 75 -2.90 -11.27 -9.74
CA THR A 75 -1.60 -11.94 -9.72
C THR A 75 -0.52 -11.11 -10.40
N LEU A 76 -0.79 -10.54 -11.59
CA LEU A 76 0.18 -9.71 -12.30
C LEU A 76 0.46 -8.39 -11.59
N SER A 77 -0.53 -7.77 -10.95
CA SER A 77 -0.34 -6.55 -10.17
C SER A 77 0.63 -6.78 -9.01
N TRP A 78 0.40 -7.78 -8.15
CA TRP A 78 1.29 -8.01 -7.00
C TRP A 78 2.71 -8.43 -7.44
N MET A 79 2.84 -9.30 -8.45
CA MET A 79 4.15 -9.72 -8.95
C MET A 79 4.92 -8.57 -9.58
N SER A 80 4.28 -7.78 -10.45
CA SER A 80 4.94 -6.66 -11.12
C SER A 80 5.29 -5.54 -10.15
N LEU A 81 4.38 -5.18 -9.25
CA LEU A 81 4.67 -4.14 -8.25
C LEU A 81 5.82 -4.55 -7.34
N ALA A 82 5.87 -5.79 -6.85
CA ALA A 82 6.99 -6.28 -6.04
C ALA A 82 8.31 -6.27 -6.82
N ALA A 83 8.30 -6.72 -8.08
CA ALA A 83 9.50 -6.75 -8.92
C ALA A 83 10.07 -5.34 -9.17
N PHE A 84 9.22 -4.37 -9.50
CA PHE A 84 9.67 -2.99 -9.73
C PHE A 84 9.99 -2.26 -8.41
N ALA A 85 9.30 -2.58 -7.31
CA ALA A 85 9.59 -2.03 -5.99
C ALA A 85 10.96 -2.42 -5.44
N ALA A 86 11.52 -3.54 -5.90
CA ALA A 86 12.87 -3.98 -5.55
C ALA A 86 13.99 -3.20 -6.24
N LEU A 87 13.71 -2.50 -7.36
CA LEU A 87 14.71 -1.76 -8.12
C LEU A 87 15.51 -0.76 -7.27
N PRO A 88 14.89 0.18 -6.53
CA PRO A 88 15.66 1.12 -5.73
C PRO A 88 16.41 0.45 -4.58
N LEU A 89 15.90 -0.66 -4.03
CA LEU A 89 16.57 -1.42 -2.96
C LEU A 89 17.80 -2.18 -3.47
N PHE A 90 17.76 -2.68 -4.69
CA PHE A 90 18.88 -3.36 -5.34
C PHE A 90 19.94 -2.36 -5.85
N MET A 91 19.50 -1.19 -6.32
CA MET A 91 20.39 -0.17 -6.88
C MET A 91 21.00 0.75 -5.82
N ALA A 92 20.39 0.86 -4.65
CA ALA A 92 20.95 1.61 -3.53
C ALA A 92 22.16 0.88 -2.95
N ASP A 93 23.14 1.64 -2.46
CA ASP A 93 24.36 1.10 -1.85
C ASP A 93 24.10 0.63 -0.41
N VAL A 94 23.16 -0.30 -0.27
CA VAL A 94 22.75 -0.93 1.00
C VAL A 94 23.16 -2.41 1.08
N GLY A 95 23.95 -2.88 0.11
CA GLY A 95 24.54 -4.23 0.12
C GLY A 95 23.56 -5.39 -0.14
N LEU A 96 22.34 -5.10 -0.60
CA LEU A 96 21.34 -6.14 -0.87
C LEU A 96 21.62 -6.88 -2.18
N SER A 97 21.59 -8.21 -2.12
CA SER A 97 21.51 -9.01 -3.34
C SER A 97 20.16 -8.80 -4.03
N LEU A 98 20.05 -9.18 -5.32
CA LEU A 98 18.76 -9.10 -6.03
C LEU A 98 17.65 -9.89 -5.31
N THR A 99 17.99 -11.05 -4.75
CA THR A 99 17.05 -11.89 -4.00
C THR A 99 16.61 -11.24 -2.70
N ASP A 100 17.52 -10.56 -2.01
CA ASP A 100 17.21 -9.86 -0.74
C ASP A 100 16.36 -8.61 -1.01
N ALA A 101 16.69 -7.85 -2.06
CA ALA A 101 15.90 -6.70 -2.48
C ALA A 101 14.48 -7.11 -2.92
N LEU A 102 14.35 -8.23 -3.64
CA LEU A 102 13.03 -8.81 -3.96
C LEU A 102 12.29 -9.29 -2.71
N PHE A 103 12.98 -9.90 -1.76
CA PHE A 103 12.39 -10.34 -0.49
C PHE A 103 11.84 -9.14 0.31
N GLU A 104 12.64 -8.09 0.50
CA GLU A 104 12.24 -6.85 1.17
C GLU A 104 11.04 -6.18 0.47
N ALA A 105 11.05 -6.13 -0.86
CA ALA A 105 9.99 -5.53 -1.64
C ALA A 105 8.68 -6.33 -1.57
N VAL A 106 8.76 -7.66 -1.69
CA VAL A 106 7.61 -8.56 -1.52
C VAL A 106 7.05 -8.39 -0.11
N SER A 107 7.88 -8.55 0.92
CA SER A 107 7.46 -8.45 2.31
C SER A 107 6.86 -7.09 2.66
N GLY A 108 7.40 -6.00 2.11
CA GLY A 108 6.85 -4.67 2.24
C GLY A 108 5.48 -4.55 1.59
N ILE A 109 5.37 -4.86 0.30
CA ILE A 109 4.12 -4.63 -0.44
C ILE A 109 2.99 -5.57 -0.01
N THR A 110 3.30 -6.77 0.47
CA THR A 110 2.30 -7.71 1.01
C THR A 110 1.99 -7.44 2.48
N THR A 111 2.54 -6.37 3.06
CA THR A 111 2.40 -6.00 4.48
C THR A 111 2.75 -7.16 5.42
N THR A 112 3.78 -7.93 5.07
CA THR A 112 4.25 -9.08 5.87
C THR A 112 5.20 -8.66 6.98
N GLY A 113 6.06 -7.66 6.71
CA GLY A 113 6.91 -7.07 7.74
C GLY A 113 8.16 -7.85 8.14
N SER A 114 8.48 -8.93 7.41
CA SER A 114 9.75 -9.64 7.58
C SER A 114 10.89 -8.91 6.87
N THR A 115 12.06 -8.83 7.50
CA THR A 115 13.23 -8.10 7.00
C THR A 115 14.45 -9.01 6.99
N VAL A 116 15.27 -8.89 5.96
CA VAL A 116 16.63 -9.44 5.86
C VAL A 116 17.69 -8.36 6.07
N MET A 117 17.30 -7.08 6.06
CA MET A 117 18.16 -5.97 6.45
C MET A 117 18.41 -5.96 7.97
N THR A 118 19.64 -5.57 8.35
CA THR A 118 20.09 -5.33 9.74
C THR A 118 20.80 -3.99 9.81
N GLY A 119 20.91 -3.40 11.00
CA GLY A 119 21.51 -2.09 11.19
C GLY A 119 20.63 -0.96 10.64
N LEU A 120 19.30 -1.11 10.73
CA LEU A 120 18.34 -0.18 10.15
C LEU A 120 18.49 1.25 10.69
N ASP A 121 18.96 1.40 11.94
CA ASP A 121 19.18 2.68 12.60
C ASP A 121 20.18 3.58 11.85
N ASP A 122 21.11 3.00 11.07
CA ASP A 122 22.14 3.71 10.30
C ASP A 122 21.83 3.78 8.79
N VAL A 123 20.71 3.20 8.36
CA VAL A 123 20.33 3.17 6.94
C VAL A 123 19.79 4.52 6.47
N ASN A 124 20.06 4.86 5.22
CA ASN A 124 19.56 6.07 4.57
C ASN A 124 18.04 6.24 4.73
N LYS A 125 17.61 7.45 5.08
CA LYS A 125 16.20 7.75 5.38
C LYS A 125 15.26 7.50 4.20
N GLY A 126 15.70 7.69 2.95
CA GLY A 126 14.90 7.34 1.78
C GLY A 126 14.61 5.85 1.69
N ILE A 127 15.55 4.98 2.07
CA ILE A 127 15.35 3.53 2.10
C ILE A 127 14.37 3.14 3.20
N LEU A 128 14.52 3.67 4.41
CA LEU A 128 13.58 3.45 5.51
C LEU A 128 12.17 3.92 5.16
N LEU A 129 12.06 5.09 4.52
CA LEU A 129 10.78 5.62 4.06
C LEU A 129 10.19 4.78 2.93
N TRP A 130 11.00 4.28 2.00
CA TRP A 130 10.51 3.41 0.93
C TRP A 130 9.91 2.13 1.49
N ARG A 131 10.57 1.51 2.47
CA ARG A 131 10.04 0.35 3.19
C ARG A 131 8.67 0.66 3.80
N ALA A 132 8.50 1.81 4.44
CA ALA A 132 7.20 2.24 4.98
C ALA A 132 6.15 2.52 3.88
N ILE A 133 6.54 3.18 2.78
CA ILE A 133 5.68 3.43 1.61
C ILE A 133 5.17 2.13 1.01
N LEU A 134 6.01 1.09 0.89
CA LEU A 134 5.59 -0.19 0.36
C LEU A 134 4.48 -0.83 1.20
N GLN A 135 4.61 -0.83 2.52
CA GLN A 135 3.55 -1.33 3.41
C GLN A 135 2.28 -0.47 3.29
N TRP A 136 2.41 0.85 3.22
CA TRP A 136 1.26 1.75 3.10
C TRP A 136 0.48 1.56 1.79
N ILE A 137 1.20 1.44 0.66
CA ILE A 137 0.61 1.11 -0.65
C ILE A 137 -0.02 -0.27 -0.62
N GLY A 138 0.67 -1.26 -0.03
CA GLY A 138 0.18 -2.62 0.15
C GLY A 138 -1.12 -2.70 0.93
N GLY A 139 -1.20 -1.99 2.05
CA GLY A 139 -2.35 -1.92 2.94
C GLY A 139 -3.59 -1.36 2.24
N VAL A 140 -3.47 -0.22 1.55
CA VAL A 140 -4.59 0.28 0.71
C VAL A 140 -4.90 -0.69 -0.43
N GLY A 141 -3.85 -1.25 -1.04
CA GLY A 141 -3.94 -2.16 -2.18
C GLY A 141 -4.80 -3.38 -1.88
N ILE A 142 -4.59 -4.05 -0.74
CA ILE A 142 -5.37 -5.24 -0.36
C ILE A 142 -6.82 -4.87 -0.04
N ILE A 143 -7.06 -3.73 0.63
CA ILE A 143 -8.42 -3.26 0.97
C ILE A 143 -9.22 -3.00 -0.32
N VAL A 144 -8.65 -2.22 -1.25
CA VAL A 144 -9.31 -1.87 -2.52
C VAL A 144 -9.49 -3.11 -3.40
N THR A 145 -8.48 -3.99 -3.47
CA THR A 145 -8.54 -5.23 -4.25
C THR A 145 -9.62 -6.17 -3.72
N ALA A 146 -9.65 -6.41 -2.40
CA ALA A 146 -10.68 -7.24 -1.77
C ALA A 146 -12.09 -6.73 -2.09
N MET A 147 -12.30 -5.42 -2.03
CA MET A 147 -13.62 -4.84 -2.29
C MET A 147 -14.02 -4.82 -3.76
N ALA A 148 -13.06 -4.69 -4.68
CA ALA A 148 -13.34 -4.76 -6.11
C ALA A 148 -13.61 -6.19 -6.58
N ILE A 149 -12.91 -7.18 -6.01
CA ILE A 149 -12.86 -8.55 -6.52
C ILE A 149 -13.83 -9.48 -5.79
N LEU A 150 -13.98 -9.39 -4.47
CA LEU A 150 -14.88 -10.28 -3.70
C LEU A 150 -16.32 -10.28 -4.22
N PRO A 151 -16.95 -9.15 -4.58
CA PRO A 151 -18.30 -9.15 -5.16
C PRO A 151 -18.40 -9.91 -6.48
N MET A 152 -17.31 -9.94 -7.26
CA MET A 152 -17.24 -10.62 -8.56
C MET A 152 -17.03 -12.13 -8.42
N LEU A 153 -16.36 -12.57 -7.34
CA LEU A 153 -15.99 -13.98 -7.14
C LEU A 153 -17.16 -14.85 -6.69
N LYS A 154 -18.26 -14.28 -6.16
CA LYS A 154 -19.42 -15.03 -5.62
C LYS A 154 -19.05 -16.12 -4.59
N ILE A 155 -17.82 -16.14 -4.09
CA ILE A 155 -17.32 -17.08 -3.09
C ILE A 155 -17.33 -16.33 -1.75
N GLY A 156 -18.21 -16.76 -0.86
CA GLY A 156 -18.39 -16.19 0.48
C GLY A 156 -19.71 -15.45 0.64
N GLY A 157 -20.67 -16.08 1.34
CA GLY A 157 -21.77 -15.46 2.11
C GLY A 157 -22.72 -14.46 1.44
N MET A 158 -22.48 -14.01 0.20
CA MET A 158 -23.25 -12.95 -0.44
C MET A 158 -24.64 -13.41 -0.87
N GLN A 159 -24.91 -14.73 -0.82
CA GLN A 159 -26.26 -15.27 -0.85
C GLN A 159 -27.00 -15.05 0.48
N LEU A 160 -26.30 -15.07 1.63
CA LEU A 160 -26.87 -14.71 2.93
C LEU A 160 -27.19 -13.20 3.00
N PHE A 161 -26.26 -12.35 2.53
CA PHE A 161 -26.52 -10.90 2.41
C PHE A 161 -27.68 -10.57 1.46
N ARG A 162 -27.84 -11.33 0.37
CA ARG A 162 -28.98 -11.19 -0.55
C ARG A 162 -30.32 -11.72 0.01
N MET A 163 -30.28 -12.67 0.94
CA MET A 163 -31.50 -13.23 1.54
C MET A 163 -32.14 -12.27 2.55
N GLU A 164 -31.34 -11.43 3.22
CA GLU A 164 -31.86 -10.38 4.12
C GLU A 164 -32.08 -9.03 3.44
N SER A 165 -31.51 -8.81 2.26
CA SER A 165 -31.57 -7.52 1.56
C SER A 165 -32.50 -7.51 0.34
N SER A 166 -33.57 -8.32 0.32
CA SER A 166 -34.53 -8.34 -0.79
C SER A 166 -35.27 -7.00 -1.02
N GLU A 167 -35.16 -6.05 -0.08
CA GLU A 167 -35.75 -4.70 -0.21
C GLU A 167 -34.74 -3.57 -0.43
N MET A 168 -33.43 -3.81 -0.34
CA MET A 168 -32.44 -2.76 -0.62
C MET A 168 -32.13 -2.74 -2.12
N GLY A 169 -32.97 -2.02 -2.86
CA GLY A 169 -32.90 -1.89 -4.31
C GLY A 169 -31.49 -1.60 -4.83
N GLU A 170 -31.25 -2.02 -6.06
CA GLU A 170 -30.06 -1.88 -6.91
C GLU A 170 -29.45 -0.46 -7.05
N LYS A 171 -29.84 0.52 -6.23
CA LYS A 171 -29.57 1.95 -6.40
C LYS A 171 -28.57 2.57 -5.42
N ILE A 172 -28.01 1.85 -4.44
CA ILE A 172 -27.15 2.48 -3.39
C ILE A 172 -25.82 1.76 -3.17
N LEU A 173 -25.23 1.16 -4.21
CA LEU A 173 -23.79 0.92 -4.20
C LEU A 173 -23.14 2.08 -4.96
N PRO A 174 -22.34 2.94 -4.29
CA PRO A 174 -21.52 3.92 -4.98
C PRO A 174 -20.75 3.21 -6.10
N LYS A 175 -20.55 3.88 -7.24
CA LYS A 175 -19.68 3.35 -8.30
C LYS A 175 -18.36 2.91 -7.63
N THR A 176 -17.82 1.73 -7.97
CA THR A 176 -16.65 1.11 -7.31
C THR A 176 -15.50 2.08 -7.00
N GLY A 177 -15.27 3.07 -7.88
CA GLY A 177 -14.28 4.13 -7.66
C GLY A 177 -14.60 5.12 -6.52
N GLN A 178 -15.87 5.49 -6.31
CA GLN A 178 -16.26 6.37 -5.19
C GLN A 178 -16.06 5.69 -3.84
N LEU A 179 -16.32 4.38 -3.79
CA LEU A 179 -16.11 3.58 -2.59
C LEU A 179 -14.62 3.45 -2.27
N ALA A 180 -13.78 3.18 -3.27
CA ALA A 180 -12.34 3.14 -3.13
C ALA A 180 -11.77 4.49 -2.67
N ALA A 181 -12.25 5.60 -3.22
CA ALA A 181 -11.82 6.94 -2.83
C ALA A 181 -12.19 7.28 -1.37
N ALA A 182 -13.40 6.93 -0.94
CA ALA A 182 -13.83 7.16 0.44
C ALA A 182 -12.97 6.38 1.45
N ILE A 183 -12.63 5.13 1.12
CA ILE A 183 -11.76 4.29 1.95
C ILE A 183 -10.33 4.80 1.97
N GLY A 184 -9.79 5.22 0.82
CA GLY A 184 -8.50 5.88 0.76
C GLY A 184 -8.45 7.12 1.64
N GLY A 185 -9.55 7.89 1.68
CA GLY A 185 -9.69 9.03 2.59
C GLY A 185 -9.64 8.63 4.07
N ILE A 186 -10.38 7.60 4.49
CA ILE A 186 -10.35 7.08 5.86
C ILE A 186 -8.95 6.59 6.23
N TYR A 187 -8.32 5.83 5.34
CA TYR A 187 -6.96 5.31 5.52
C TYR A 187 -5.94 6.44 5.72
N LEU A 188 -6.03 7.50 4.91
CA LEU A 188 -5.19 8.68 5.03
C LEU A 188 -5.42 9.42 6.36
N VAL A 189 -6.68 9.62 6.75
CA VAL A 189 -7.03 10.28 8.02
C VAL A 189 -6.50 9.48 9.21
N LEU A 190 -6.71 8.17 9.23
CA LEU A 190 -6.17 7.30 10.30
C LEU A 190 -4.64 7.33 10.34
N THR A 191 -3.97 7.37 9.17
CA THR A 191 -2.51 7.50 9.09
C THR A 191 -2.04 8.82 9.71
N ILE A 192 -2.69 9.94 9.37
CA ILE A 192 -2.34 11.26 9.92
C ILE A 192 -2.58 11.32 11.43
N LEU A 193 -3.71 10.77 11.92
CA LEU A 193 -3.99 10.71 13.35
C LEU A 193 -2.99 9.84 14.10
N CYS A 194 -2.57 8.72 13.52
CA CYS A 194 -1.54 7.84 14.08
C CYS A 194 -0.19 8.54 14.14
N MET A 195 0.21 9.25 13.08
CA MET A 195 1.42 10.07 13.03
C MET A 195 1.42 11.14 14.13
N ILE A 196 0.32 11.89 14.28
CA ILE A 196 0.19 12.89 15.34
C ILE A 196 0.30 12.22 16.72
N GLY A 197 -0.35 11.06 16.91
CA GLY A 197 -0.25 10.28 18.14
C GLY A 197 1.20 9.92 18.48
N TYR A 198 1.98 9.42 17.53
CA TYR A 198 3.39 9.12 17.74
C TYR A 198 4.22 10.38 18.02
N MET A 199 3.97 11.49 17.34
CA MET A 199 4.66 12.75 17.65
C MET A 199 4.39 13.24 19.07
N MET A 200 3.18 13.01 19.60
CA MET A 200 2.82 13.39 20.98
C MET A 200 3.57 12.57 22.05
N THR A 201 4.10 11.39 21.71
CA THR A 201 4.97 10.61 22.61
C THR A 201 6.43 11.05 22.53
N GLY A 202 6.76 12.07 21.74
CA GLY A 202 8.13 12.55 21.55
C GLY A 202 8.91 11.80 20.47
N MET A 203 8.27 10.92 19.71
CA MET A 203 8.89 10.28 18.54
C MET A 203 9.27 11.33 17.49
N GLY A 204 10.47 11.21 16.91
CA GLY A 204 10.94 12.10 15.85
C GLY A 204 9.99 12.11 14.66
N GLY A 205 9.82 13.26 14.00
CA GLY A 205 8.82 13.42 12.93
C GLY A 205 8.98 12.44 11.77
N PHE A 206 10.23 12.09 11.41
CA PHE A 206 10.50 11.08 10.38
C PHE A 206 10.02 9.68 10.81
N ASP A 207 10.40 9.27 12.02
CA ASP A 207 10.00 7.97 12.58
C ASP A 207 8.48 7.91 12.74
N ALA A 208 7.84 8.97 13.25
CA ALA A 208 6.41 9.04 13.42
C ALA A 208 5.64 8.86 12.09
N ILE A 209 6.14 9.44 11.00
CA ILE A 209 5.57 9.25 9.65
C ILE A 209 5.72 7.79 9.22
N ALA A 210 6.95 7.26 9.29
CA ALA A 210 7.24 5.90 8.84
C ALA A 210 6.46 4.85 9.64
N HIS A 211 6.45 4.95 10.97
CA HIS A 211 5.72 4.04 11.86
C HIS A 211 4.20 4.18 11.71
N ALA A 212 3.66 5.39 11.48
CA ALA A 212 2.22 5.55 11.24
C ALA A 212 1.76 4.83 9.97
N MET A 213 2.56 4.94 8.90
CA MET A 213 2.31 4.27 7.63
C MET A 213 2.28 2.74 7.79
N THR A 214 3.24 2.17 8.51
CA THR A 214 3.35 0.71 8.73
C THR A 214 2.32 0.19 9.74
N THR A 215 1.95 0.99 10.74
CA THR A 215 0.95 0.65 11.77
C THR A 215 -0.44 0.53 11.17
N ILE A 216 -0.89 1.52 10.40
CA ILE A 216 -2.22 1.48 9.77
C ILE A 216 -2.31 0.42 8.67
N ALA A 217 -1.19 0.11 8.01
CA ALA A 217 -1.08 -1.01 7.09
C ALA A 217 -1.08 -2.38 7.78
N THR A 218 -0.99 -2.43 9.12
CA THR A 218 -0.79 -3.67 9.90
C THR A 218 0.42 -4.48 9.45
N GLY A 219 1.46 -3.80 8.95
CA GLY A 219 2.61 -4.44 8.32
C GLY A 219 3.83 -4.63 9.22
N GLY A 220 4.15 -3.69 10.11
CA GLY A 220 5.19 -3.87 11.13
C GLY A 220 6.64 -3.54 10.74
N TYR A 221 6.90 -2.92 9.59
CA TYR A 221 8.24 -2.34 9.34
C TYR A 221 8.52 -1.16 10.27
N SER A 222 9.81 -0.97 10.55
CA SER A 222 10.34 0.03 11.47
C SER A 222 11.57 0.72 10.89
N THR A 223 11.86 1.91 11.39
CA THR A 223 13.10 2.66 11.17
C THR A 223 14.27 2.17 12.02
N SER A 224 14.02 1.29 12.98
CA SER A 224 15.00 0.75 13.92
C SER A 224 14.94 -0.79 13.96
N ASP A 225 16.08 -1.44 14.17
CA ASP A 225 16.17 -2.89 14.39
C ASP A 225 15.38 -3.35 15.61
N ALA A 226 15.26 -2.48 16.63
CA ALA A 226 14.48 -2.75 17.83
C ALA A 226 12.95 -2.65 17.62
N SER A 227 12.48 -2.41 16.39
CA SER A 227 11.08 -2.14 16.08
C SER A 227 10.56 -0.97 16.95
N LEU A 228 9.37 -1.11 17.54
CA LEU A 228 8.84 -0.15 18.51
C LEU A 228 9.61 -0.11 19.84
N GLY A 229 10.47 -1.09 20.13
CA GLY A 229 11.18 -1.22 21.40
C GLY A 229 12.02 0.02 21.77
N GLY A 230 12.55 0.74 20.77
CA GLY A 230 13.27 2.00 20.98
C GLY A 230 12.39 3.22 21.27
N PHE A 231 11.07 3.10 21.23
CA PHE A 231 10.13 4.23 21.28
C PHE A 231 9.09 4.11 22.42
N MET A 232 9.14 3.05 23.23
CA MET A 232 8.07 2.73 24.18
C MET A 232 8.01 3.62 25.42
N ASP A 233 9.10 4.28 25.81
CA ASP A 233 9.24 4.98 27.10
C ASP A 233 8.11 6.00 27.39
N ASN A 234 7.56 6.61 26.34
CA ASN A 234 6.53 7.64 26.42
C ASN A 234 5.16 7.19 25.87
N GLY A 235 4.91 5.88 25.76
CA GLY A 235 3.61 5.35 25.38
C GLY A 235 3.36 5.20 23.87
N ALA A 236 4.41 5.14 23.05
CA ALA A 236 4.25 4.87 21.60
C ALA A 236 3.62 3.50 21.34
N ASP A 237 3.85 2.53 22.22
CA ASP A 237 3.20 1.22 22.20
C ASP A 237 1.67 1.30 22.34
N LEU A 238 1.15 2.18 23.21
CA LEU A 238 -0.29 2.40 23.37
C LEU A 238 -0.91 3.04 22.12
N VAL A 239 -0.20 3.98 21.49
CA VAL A 239 -0.59 4.55 20.19
C VAL A 239 -0.63 3.44 19.14
N ALA A 240 0.43 2.63 19.05
CA ALA A 240 0.53 1.52 18.12
C ALA A 240 -0.64 0.54 18.29
N ILE A 241 -0.91 0.08 19.52
CA ILE A 241 -2.02 -0.84 19.82
C ILE A 241 -3.36 -0.25 19.36
N THR A 242 -3.61 1.01 19.68
CA THR A 242 -4.88 1.68 19.32
C THR A 242 -5.08 1.72 17.81
N PHE A 243 -4.04 2.08 17.06
CA PHE A 243 -4.12 2.22 15.62
C PHE A 243 -3.97 0.89 14.85
N MET A 244 -3.32 -0.12 15.43
CA MET A 244 -3.37 -1.50 14.92
C MET A 244 -4.79 -2.06 15.01
N LEU A 245 -5.47 -1.87 16.14
CA LEU A 245 -6.87 -2.26 16.28
C LEU A 245 -7.75 -1.51 15.27
N ALA A 246 -7.49 -0.21 15.06
CA ALA A 246 -8.21 0.55 14.05
C ALA A 246 -7.95 0.06 12.62
N GLY A 247 -6.69 -0.21 12.26
CA GLY A 247 -6.31 -0.74 10.95
C GLY A 247 -6.85 -2.16 10.68
N ALA A 248 -7.02 -2.97 11.72
CA ALA A 248 -7.56 -4.33 11.61
C ALA A 248 -9.09 -4.36 11.42
N LEU A 249 -9.81 -3.28 11.74
CA LEU A 249 -11.25 -3.23 11.54
C LEU A 249 -11.60 -3.13 10.04
N PRO A 250 -12.70 -3.77 9.59
CA PRO A 250 -13.14 -3.62 8.22
C PRO A 250 -13.44 -2.16 7.89
N PHE A 251 -12.75 -1.59 6.89
CA PHE A 251 -12.87 -0.18 6.54
C PHE A 251 -14.30 0.25 6.15
N GLY A 252 -15.14 -0.70 5.74
CA GLY A 252 -16.57 -0.47 5.53
C GLY A 252 -17.32 0.00 6.79
N VAL A 253 -16.89 -0.42 7.99
CA VAL A 253 -17.50 0.01 9.26
C VAL A 253 -17.28 1.51 9.49
N TYR A 254 -16.07 2.01 9.23
CA TYR A 254 -15.80 3.45 9.30
C TYR A 254 -16.65 4.25 8.32
N LEU A 255 -16.87 3.73 7.12
CA LEU A 255 -17.71 4.37 6.12
C LEU A 255 -19.18 4.45 6.57
N LEU A 256 -19.71 3.39 7.17
CA LEU A 256 -21.07 3.36 7.73
C LEU A 256 -21.21 4.34 8.90
N ALA A 257 -20.24 4.35 9.82
CA ALA A 257 -20.19 5.27 10.94
C ALA A 257 -20.13 6.74 10.48
N ALA A 258 -19.29 7.05 9.48
CA ALA A 258 -19.19 8.40 8.90
C ALA A 258 -20.49 8.87 8.23
N ARG A 259 -21.35 7.93 7.80
CA ARG A 259 -22.67 8.20 7.22
C ARG A 259 -23.80 8.21 8.25
N GLY A 260 -23.49 8.06 9.55
CA GLY A 260 -24.47 8.02 10.62
C GLY A 260 -25.39 6.79 10.60
N SER A 261 -25.03 5.74 9.85
CA SER A 261 -25.84 4.53 9.70
C SER A 261 -25.29 3.43 10.62
N PHE A 262 -25.66 3.47 11.90
CA PHE A 262 -25.25 2.48 12.92
C PHE A 262 -26.15 1.24 12.96
N LYS A 263 -26.96 0.99 11.93
CA LYS A 263 -27.78 -0.22 11.85
C LYS A 263 -27.12 -1.22 10.90
N PRO A 264 -26.96 -2.49 11.33
CA PRO A 264 -26.44 -3.57 10.49
C PRO A 264 -27.31 -3.78 9.25
#